data_AF-A0A518H6M7-F1
#
_entry.id   AF-A0A518H6M7-F1
#
_cell.length_a   1.000
_cell.length_b   1.000
_cell.length_c   1.000
_cell.angle_alpha   90.00
_cell.angle_beta   90.00
_cell.angle_gamma   90.00
#
_symmetry.space_group_name_H-M   'P 1'
#
loop_
_entity.id
_entity.type
_entity.pdbx_description
1 polymer ?
#
loop_
_entity_poly.entity_id
_entity_poly.type
_entity_poly.pdbx_seq_one_letter_code
_entity_poly.pdbx_strand_id
1 'polypeptide(L)'
;MEHFRTLGSPVDLKYIDPSYIVRSAAANTEDSFLCDQLARRAAHAAMSGRTDLVVVGLNGSFAHVPIPLAVERKRQVDPEGELWGAVLAVTGQPAWLGG
;
A
#
# COMPACT_ATOMS: atom_id res chain seq x y z
N MET A 1 -8.57 -7.31 -25.79
CA MET A 1 -8.78 -8.01 -27.07
C MET A 1 -9.05 -7.06 -28.24
N GLU A 2 -9.89 -6.03 -28.07
CA GLU A 2 -10.23 -5.08 -29.15
C GLU A 2 -9.01 -4.43 -29.82
N HIS A 3 -8.05 -3.94 -29.02
CA HIS A 3 -6.79 -3.37 -29.51
C HIS A 3 -5.99 -4.31 -30.44
N PHE A 4 -5.92 -5.60 -30.12
CA PHE A 4 -5.16 -6.57 -30.92
C PHE A 4 -5.95 -7.09 -32.13
N ARG A 5 -7.30 -7.04 -32.08
CA ARG A 5 -8.15 -7.35 -33.23
C ARG A 5 -7.98 -6.35 -34.36
N THR A 6 -7.86 -5.06 -34.06
CA THR A 6 -7.59 -4.01 -35.06
C THR A 6 -6.17 -4.09 -35.65
N LEU A 7 -5.21 -4.64 -34.91
CA LEU A 7 -3.83 -4.85 -35.36
C LEU A 7 -3.64 -6.16 -36.16
N GLY A 8 -4.68 -7.01 -36.27
CA GLY A 8 -4.64 -8.23 -37.07
C GLY A 8 -3.72 -9.34 -36.54
N SER A 9 -3.26 -9.24 -35.29
CA SER A 9 -2.32 -10.20 -34.70
C SER A 9 -3.02 -11.09 -33.67
N PRO A 10 -3.08 -12.42 -33.88
CA PRO A 10 -3.67 -13.33 -32.90
C PRO A 10 -2.77 -13.39 -31.65
N VAL A 11 -3.35 -13.12 -30.49
CA VAL A 11 -2.67 -13.14 -29.18
C VAL A 11 -3.40 -14.03 -28.19
N ASP A 12 -2.63 -14.79 -27.41
CA ASP A 12 -3.10 -15.50 -26.22
C ASP A 12 -3.01 -14.58 -25.01
N LEU A 13 -4.15 -14.21 -24.43
CA LEU A 13 -4.22 -13.29 -23.29
C LEU A 13 -4.70 -14.04 -22.05
N LYS A 14 -3.86 -14.11 -21.03
CA LYS A 14 -4.20 -14.67 -19.72
C LYS A 14 -4.37 -13.54 -18.72
N TYR A 15 -5.60 -13.32 -18.27
CA TYR A 15 -5.89 -12.41 -17.17
C TYR A 15 -5.81 -13.16 -15.85
N ILE A 16 -5.04 -12.64 -14.91
CA ILE A 16 -4.88 -13.21 -13.56
C ILE A 16 -5.33 -12.14 -12.57
N ASP A 17 -6.33 -12.46 -11.75
CA ASP A 17 -6.78 -11.61 -10.64
C ASP A 17 -6.40 -12.27 -9.30
N PRO A 18 -5.29 -11.85 -8.67
CA PRO A 18 -4.85 -12.40 -7.39
C PRO A 18 -5.47 -11.68 -6.19
N SER A 19 -6.46 -10.80 -6.36
CA SER A 19 -6.95 -9.91 -5.29
C SER A 19 -7.35 -10.65 -4.02
N TYR A 20 -8.11 -11.74 -4.16
CA TYR A 20 -8.51 -12.55 -3.02
C TYR A 20 -7.34 -13.34 -2.45
N ILE A 21 -6.46 -13.88 -3.30
CA ILE A 21 -5.28 -14.65 -2.88
C ILE A 21 -4.39 -13.80 -1.96
N VAL A 22 -4.16 -12.54 -2.34
CA VAL A 22 -3.33 -11.62 -1.54
C VAL A 22 -4.03 -11.23 -0.24
N ARG A 23 -5.33 -10.90 -0.28
CA ARG A 23 -6.06 -10.37 0.90
C ARG A 23 -6.51 -11.43 1.89
N SER A 24 -6.57 -12.70 1.49
CA SER A 24 -6.94 -13.82 2.36
C SER A 24 -5.73 -14.60 2.87
N ALA A 25 -4.53 -14.29 2.38
CA ALA A 25 -3.30 -14.90 2.89
C ALA A 25 -3.13 -14.62 4.39
N ALA A 26 -2.62 -15.61 5.11
CA ALA A 26 -2.24 -15.42 6.50
C ALA A 26 -1.11 -14.40 6.62
N ALA A 27 -1.13 -13.60 7.69
CA ALA A 27 -0.06 -12.68 8.01
C ALA A 27 1.27 -13.44 8.16
N ASN A 28 2.33 -12.91 7.57
CA ASN A 28 3.67 -13.43 7.78
C ASN A 28 4.17 -13.08 9.20
N THR A 29 5.38 -13.50 9.55
CA THR A 29 5.96 -13.25 10.88
C THR A 29 6.12 -11.75 11.19
N GLU A 30 6.54 -10.95 10.20
CA GLU A 30 6.74 -9.52 10.36
C GLU A 30 5.42 -8.77 10.56
N ASP A 31 4.42 -9.07 9.73
CA ASP A 31 3.07 -8.52 9.83
C ASP A 31 2.42 -8.89 11.17
N SER A 32 2.59 -10.15 11.60
CA SER A 32 2.07 -10.63 12.88
C SER A 32 2.70 -9.88 14.06
N PHE A 33 4.02 -9.66 14.02
CA PHE A 33 4.73 -8.88 15.04
C PHE A 33 4.29 -7.42 15.05
N LEU A 34 4.14 -6.80 13.88
CA LEU A 34 3.65 -5.43 13.75
C LEU A 34 2.22 -5.29 14.31
N CYS A 35 1.33 -6.22 13.99
CA CYS A 35 -0.04 -6.24 14.49
C CYS A 35 -0.10 -6.36 16.02
N ASP A 36 0.70 -7.23 16.64
CA ASP A 36 0.79 -7.31 18.11
C ASP A 36 1.26 -5.98 18.73
N GLN A 37 2.29 -5.38 18.14
CA GLN A 37 2.84 -4.10 18.60
C GLN A 37 1.83 -2.94 18.50
N LEU A 38 1.05 -2.89 17.41
CA LEU A 38 -0.02 -1.92 17.22
C LEU A 38 -1.17 -2.16 18.23
N ALA A 39 -1.61 -3.40 18.38
CA ALA A 39 -2.72 -3.77 19.26
C ALA A 39 -2.44 -3.44 20.73
N ARG A 40 -1.25 -3.81 21.25
CA ARG A 40 -0.86 -3.50 22.64
C ARG A 40 -0.83 -2.00 22.91
N ARG A 41 -0.30 -1.21 21.97
CA ARG A 41 -0.24 0.25 22.11
C ARG A 41 -1.62 0.87 22.06
N ALA A 42 -2.50 0.40 21.18
CA ALA A 42 -3.88 0.84 21.12
C ALA A 42 -4.62 0.52 22.44
N ALA A 43 -4.41 -0.66 23.00
CA ALA A 43 -4.96 -1.04 24.30
C ALA A 43 -4.46 -0.13 25.43
N HIS A 44 -3.16 0.14 25.50
CA HIS A 44 -2.60 1.08 26.49
C HIS A 44 -3.16 2.50 26.32
N ALA A 45 -3.31 2.99 25.09
CA ALA A 45 -3.89 4.29 24.80
C ALA A 45 -5.34 4.36 25.33
N ALA A 46 -6.15 3.36 25.02
CA ALA A 46 -7.53 3.26 25.50
C ALA A 46 -7.60 3.18 27.04
N MET A 47 -6.77 2.36 27.68
CA MET A 47 -6.69 2.25 29.14
C MET A 47 -6.28 3.55 29.83
N SER A 48 -5.48 4.40 29.16
CA SER A 48 -5.13 5.74 29.64
C SER A 48 -6.20 6.81 29.37
N GLY A 49 -7.38 6.42 28.89
CA GLY A 49 -8.50 7.33 28.60
C GLY A 49 -8.39 8.07 27.27
N ARG A 50 -7.49 7.67 26.37
CA ARG A 50 -7.37 8.29 25.04
C ARG A 50 -8.37 7.67 24.07
N THR A 51 -9.00 8.50 23.26
CA THR A 51 -9.98 8.13 22.24
C THR A 51 -9.75 8.93 20.96
N ASP A 52 -10.52 8.64 19.91
CA ASP A 52 -10.52 9.35 18.62
C ASP A 52 -9.14 9.44 17.94
N LEU A 53 -8.35 8.36 18.06
CA LEU A 53 -7.02 8.27 17.49
C LEU A 53 -6.74 6.90 16.88
N VAL A 54 -5.76 6.85 16.00
CA VAL A 54 -5.13 5.63 15.48
C VAL A 54 -3.69 5.55 15.96
N VAL A 55 -3.20 4.33 16.21
CA VAL A 55 -1.78 4.07 16.44
C VAL A 55 -1.13 3.77 15.08
N VAL A 56 -0.06 4.50 14.75
CA VAL A 56 0.67 4.32 13.49
C VAL A 56 2.16 4.10 13.76
N GLY A 57 2.81 3.33 12.89
CA GLY A 57 4.27 3.27 12.82
C GLY A 57 4.83 4.42 11.97
N LEU A 58 5.81 5.15 12.49
CA LEU A 58 6.46 6.27 11.82
C LEU A 58 7.96 6.28 12.17
N ASN A 59 8.82 6.15 11.16
CA ASN A 59 10.28 6.24 11.29
C ASN A 59 10.86 5.39 12.44
N GLY A 60 10.43 4.12 12.53
CA GLY A 60 10.89 3.19 13.57
C GLY A 60 10.27 3.40 14.96
N SER A 61 9.38 4.38 15.11
CA SER A 61 8.63 4.65 16.34
C SER A 61 7.12 4.49 16.13
N PHE A 62 6.35 4.54 17.21
CA PHE A 62 4.89 4.51 17.15
C PHE A 62 4.31 5.82 17.69
N ALA A 63 3.28 6.34 17.01
CA ALA A 63 2.62 7.59 17.35
C ALA A 63 1.11 7.42 17.46
N HIS A 64 0.48 8.27 18.29
CA HIS A 64 -0.97 8.45 18.31
C HIS A 64 -1.32 9.59 17.36
N VAL A 65 -2.20 9.32 16.40
CA VAL A 65 -2.64 10.31 15.40
C VAL A 65 -4.15 10.46 15.49
N PRO A 66 -4.69 11.68 15.69
CA PRO A 66 -6.14 11.89 15.66
C PRO A 66 -6.76 11.38 14.37
N ILE A 67 -7.93 10.73 14.45
CA ILE A 67 -8.61 10.18 13.27
C ILE A 67 -8.85 11.27 12.20
N PRO A 68 -9.31 12.50 12.52
CA PRO A 68 -9.50 13.54 11.52
C PRO A 68 -8.22 13.89 10.74
N LEU A 69 -7.06 13.86 11.40
CA LEU A 69 -5.77 14.11 10.77
C LEU A 69 -5.33 12.92 9.92
N ALA A 70 -5.55 11.70 10.39
CA ALA A 70 -5.15 10.47 9.67
C ALA A 70 -5.89 10.29 8.34
N VAL A 71 -7.11 10.82 8.22
CA VAL A 71 -7.94 10.70 7.00
C VAL A 71 -7.91 11.94 6.11
N GLU A 72 -7.24 13.02 6.52
CA GLU A 72 -7.19 14.29 5.76
C GLU A 72 -6.57 14.09 4.37
N ARG A 73 -5.52 13.28 4.27
CA ARG A 73 -4.82 12.98 3.02
C ARG A 73 -4.45 11.51 2.94
N LYS A 74 -4.42 10.99 1.71
CA LYS A 74 -3.92 9.64 1.42
C LYS A 74 -2.48 9.75 0.92
N ARG A 75 -1.61 8.85 1.39
CA ARG A 75 -0.26 8.72 0.85
C ARG A 75 -0.35 8.22 -0.60
N GLN A 76 0.23 8.99 -1.52
CA GLN A 76 0.37 8.61 -2.93
C GLN A 76 1.85 8.32 -3.22
N VAL A 77 2.09 7.51 -4.25
CA VAL A 77 3.46 7.36 -4.79
C VAL A 77 3.85 8.70 -5.39
N ASP A 78 5.05 9.15 -5.07
CA ASP A 78 5.66 10.32 -5.68
C ASP A 78 6.24 9.93 -7.05
N PRO A 79 5.71 10.43 -8.18
CA PRO A 79 6.21 10.11 -9.51
C PRO A 79 7.62 10.64 -9.77
N GLU A 80 8.07 11.64 -9.00
CA GLU A 80 9.43 12.17 -9.09
C GLU A 80 10.37 11.52 -8.06
N GLY A 81 9.83 10.64 -7.22
CA GLY A 81 10.54 9.96 -6.14
C GLY A 81 11.33 8.73 -6.58
N GLU A 82 12.29 8.32 -5.75
CA GLU A 82 13.17 7.18 -5.98
C GLU A 82 12.40 5.87 -6.25
N LEU A 83 11.30 5.65 -5.54
CA LEU A 83 10.46 4.46 -5.72
C LEU A 83 9.94 4.35 -7.17
N TRP A 84 9.42 5.45 -7.73
CA TRP A 84 8.91 5.44 -9.10
C TRP A 84 10.04 5.41 -10.12
N GLY A 85 11.15 6.11 -9.84
CA GLY A 85 12.36 6.04 -10.65
C GLY A 85 12.89 4.61 -10.80
N ALA A 86 12.87 3.81 -9.73
CA ALA A 86 13.27 2.40 -9.77
C ALA A 86 12.36 1.56 -10.67
N VAL A 87 11.04 1.83 -10.68
CA VAL A 87 10.09 1.17 -11.59
C VAL A 87 10.44 1.49 -13.04
N LEU A 88 10.65 2.76 -13.40
CA LEU A 88 11.00 3.17 -14.75
C LEU A 88 12.34 2.55 -15.23
N ALA A 89 13.33 2.47 -14.33
CA ALA A 89 14.62 1.87 -14.64
C ALA A 89 14.52 0.38 -14.97
N VAL A 90 13.61 -0.36 -14.30
CA VAL A 90 13.41 -1.80 -14.53
C VAL A 90 12.50 -2.06 -15.73
N THR A 91 11.46 -1.26 -15.94
CA THR A 91 10.50 -1.48 -17.04
C THR A 91 10.97 -0.89 -18.37
N GLY A 92 11.89 0.09 -18.35
CA GLY A 92 12.32 0.83 -19.53
C GLY A 92 11.24 1.75 -20.12
N GLN A 93 10.16 2.02 -19.37
CA GLN A 93 9.08 2.89 -19.83
C GLN A 93 9.55 4.36 -19.86
N PRO A 94 9.09 5.15 -20.85
CA PRO A 94 9.47 6.55 -20.95
C PRO A 94 8.84 7.37 -19.80
N ALA A 95 9.61 8.31 -19.27
CA ALA A 95 9.25 9.08 -18.07
C ALA A 95 7.96 9.90 -18.20
N TRP A 96 7.56 10.30 -19.42
CA TRP A 96 6.36 11.11 -19.65
C TRP A 96 5.03 10.34 -19.60
N LEU A 97 5.04 9.01 -19.50
CA LEU A 97 3.80 8.21 -19.37
C LEU A 97 3.29 8.12 -17.94
N GLY A 98 4.03 8.68 -16.97
CA GLY A 98 3.71 8.63 -15.53
C GLY A 98 3.23 9.95 -14.91
N GLY A 99 2.90 10.97 -15.71
CA GLY A 99 2.46 12.30 -15.26
C GLY A 99 1.02 12.61 -15.62
#